data_AF-A0A947T950-F1
#
_entry.id   AF-A0A947T950-F1
#
_cell.length_a   1.000
_cell.length_b   1.000
_cell.length_c   1.000
_cell.angle_alpha   90.00
_cell.angle_beta   90.00
_cell.angle_gamma   90.00
#
_symmetry.space_group_name_H-M   'P 1'
#
loop_
_entity.id
_entity.type
_entity.pdbx_description
1 polymer ?
#
loop_
_entity_poly.entity_id
_entity_poly.type
_entity_poly.pdbx_seq_one_letter_code
_entity_poly.pdbx_strand_id
1 'polypeptide(L)'
;PYARRYEEGREWEGPFFGTLFVEHKDVLGLTVQARAGNLLGGRNYYRRTVYDGSREGGDVLFHESADRRIGPIFRFVVSGDF
;
A
#
# COMPACT_ATOMS: atom_id res chain seq x y z
N PRO A 1 10.57 -2.09 -9.11
CA PRO A 1 10.86 -3.45 -9.61
C PRO A 1 12.21 -3.90 -9.05
N TYR A 2 12.45 -5.19 -8.90
CA TYR A 2 13.71 -5.74 -8.41
C TYR A 2 14.16 -6.94 -9.24
N ALA A 3 15.47 -7.18 -9.24
CA ALA A 3 16.11 -8.33 -9.85
C ALA A 3 17.13 -8.93 -8.88
N ARG A 4 17.09 -10.25 -8.69
CA ARG A 4 18.06 -11.05 -7.95
C ARG A 4 18.48 -12.24 -8.81
N ARG A 5 19.58 -12.91 -8.50
CA ARG A 5 20.14 -14.00 -9.34
C ARG A 5 19.12 -15.07 -9.76
N TYR A 6 18.18 -15.41 -8.88
CA TYR A 6 17.21 -16.50 -9.06
C TYR A 6 15.75 -16.04 -9.15
N GLU A 7 15.49 -14.73 -9.10
CA GLU A 7 14.12 -14.21 -9.15
C GLU A 7 14.03 -12.77 -9.66
N GLU A 8 12.86 -12.42 -10.16
CA GLU A 8 12.54 -11.05 -10.53
C GLU A 8 11.11 -10.70 -10.17
N GLY A 9 10.88 -9.46 -9.78
CA GLY A 9 9.55 -9.09 -9.33
C GLY A 9 9.27 -7.60 -9.30
N ARG A 10 7.98 -7.31 -9.13
CA ARG A 10 7.48 -5.95 -8.99
C ARG A 10 6.28 -5.98 -8.05
N GLU A 11 6.29 -5.04 -7.12
CA GLU A 11 5.13 -4.64 -6.34
C GLU A 11 4.72 -3.22 -6.76
N TRP A 12 3.42 -2.96 -6.82
CA TRP A 12 2.89 -1.63 -7.10
C TRP A 12 1.48 -1.46 -6.55
N GLU A 13 1.09 -0.21 -6.32
CA GLU A 13 -0.25 0.15 -5.88
C GLU A 13 -0.97 0.96 -6.96
N GLY A 14 -2.30 0.90 -7.00
CA GLY A 14 -3.09 1.77 -7.89
C GLY A 14 -4.48 1.25 -8.27
N PRO A 15 -5.14 1.94 -9.23
CA PRO A 15 -4.71 3.22 -9.81
C PRO A 15 -4.99 4.43 -8.90
N PHE A 16 -5.92 4.30 -7.95
CA PHE A 16 -6.35 5.44 -7.13
C PHE A 16 -6.10 5.18 -5.64
N PHE A 17 -5.31 6.04 -5.02
CA PHE A 17 -5.17 6.14 -3.57
C PHE A 17 -5.40 7.60 -3.18
N GLY A 18 -6.40 7.84 -2.34
CA GLY A 18 -6.78 9.19 -1.93
C GLY A 18 -7.16 9.22 -0.45
N THR A 19 -6.93 10.36 0.19
CA THR A 19 -7.30 10.59 1.59
C THR A 19 -8.07 11.89 1.71
N LEU A 20 -9.22 11.83 2.36
CA LEU A 20 -9.98 13.00 2.80
C LEU A 20 -9.70 13.25 4.27
N PHE A 21 -9.68 14.53 4.66
CA PHE A 21 -9.58 14.90 6.07
C PHE A 21 -10.49 16.07 6.40
N VAL A 22 -10.95 16.10 7.64
CA VAL A 22 -11.62 17.23 8.28
C VAL A 22 -10.89 17.52 9.59
N GLU A 23 -10.66 18.80 9.87
CA GLU A 23 -10.05 19.28 11.10
C GLU A 23 -10.94 20.36 11.70
N HIS A 24 -11.19 20.26 13.00
CA HIS A 24 -11.89 21.26 13.81
C HIS A 24 -10.97 21.71 14.93
N LYS A 25 -10.64 23.00 14.94
CA LYS A 25 -9.86 23.65 16.00
C LYS A 25 -10.76 24.23 17.08
N ASP A 26 -10.20 24.51 18.24
CA ASP A 26 -10.90 25.19 19.34
C ASP A 26 -12.14 24.43 19.86
N VAL A 27 -12.15 23.10 19.72
CA VAL A 27 -13.15 22.24 20.36
C VAL A 27 -12.81 22.15 21.84
N LEU A 28 -13.34 23.08 22.64
CA LEU A 28 -13.04 23.17 24.07
C LEU A 28 -11.53 23.29 24.37
N GLY A 29 -10.79 24.03 23.52
CA GLY A 29 -9.32 24.15 23.63
C GLY A 29 -8.54 23.01 22.97
N LEU A 30 -9.22 22.07 22.30
CA LEU A 30 -8.60 20.96 21.57
C LEU A 30 -8.68 21.17 20.06
N THR A 31 -7.76 20.54 19.34
CA THR A 31 -7.86 20.30 17.89
C THR A 31 -8.23 18.84 17.66
N VAL A 32 -9.31 18.64 16.89
CA VAL A 32 -9.84 17.33 16.53
C VAL A 32 -9.73 17.13 15.03
N GLN A 33 -9.15 16.02 14.59
CA GLN A 33 -8.98 15.70 13.18
C GLN A 33 -9.45 14.29 12.88
N ALA A 34 -10.23 14.14 11.80
CA ALA A 34 -10.63 12.84 11.25
C ALA A 34 -10.12 12.71 9.80
N ARG A 35 -9.56 11.55 9.47
CA ARG A 35 -9.11 11.19 8.12
C ARG A 35 -9.76 9.90 7.66
N ALA A 36 -10.12 9.85 6.39
CA ALA A 36 -10.63 8.67 5.71
C ALA A 36 -9.85 8.48 4.41
N GLY A 37 -9.06 7.41 4.36
CA GLY A 37 -8.18 7.05 3.27
C GLY A 37 -8.68 5.85 2.49
N ASN A 38 -8.23 5.77 1.24
CA ASN A 38 -8.43 4.66 0.33
C ASN A 38 -9.90 4.25 0.12
N LEU A 39 -10.80 5.25 0.10
CA LEU A 39 -12.24 5.04 -0.09
C LEU A 39 -12.59 4.54 -1.49
N LEU A 40 -11.75 4.86 -2.49
CA LEU A 40 -11.94 4.45 -3.89
C LEU A 40 -11.43 3.03 -4.18
N GLY A 41 -10.94 2.31 -3.16
CA GLY A 41 -10.56 0.90 -3.29
C GLY A 41 -9.26 0.68 -4.04
N GLY A 42 -8.22 1.44 -3.72
CA GLY A 42 -6.85 1.18 -4.16
C GLY A 42 -6.42 -0.25 -3.83
N ARG A 43 -5.60 -0.82 -4.71
CA ARG A 43 -5.17 -2.21 -4.64
C ARG A 43 -3.66 -2.29 -4.64
N ASN A 44 -3.14 -3.32 -3.97
CA ASN A 44 -1.74 -3.70 -3.99
C ASN A 44 -1.60 -4.92 -4.90
N TYR A 45 -0.70 -4.81 -5.87
CA TYR A 45 -0.38 -5.85 -6.83
C TYR A 45 1.04 -6.31 -6.64
N TYR A 46 1.25 -7.61 -6.73
CA TYR A 46 2.56 -8.23 -6.67
C TYR A 46 2.69 -9.24 -7.80
N ARG A 47 3.85 -9.24 -8.46
CA ARG A 47 4.24 -10.30 -9.39
C ARG A 47 5.69 -10.68 -9.18
N ARG A 48 5.97 -11.98 -9.23
CA ARG A 48 7.33 -12.52 -9.24
C ARG A 48 7.44 -13.72 -10.16
N THR A 49 8.59 -13.85 -10.81
CA THR A 49 9.04 -15.08 -11.49
C THR A 49 10.24 -15.62 -10.73
N VAL A 50 10.22 -16.93 -10.44
CA VAL A 50 11.33 -17.65 -9.79
C VAL A 50 11.89 -18.68 -10.75
N TYR A 51 13.21 -18.82 -10.78
CA TYR A 51 13.95 -19.70 -11.69
C TYR A 51 14.66 -20.82 -10.93
N ASP A 52 14.91 -21.95 -11.58
CA ASP A 52 15.61 -23.11 -10.98
C ASP A 52 17.14 -22.93 -10.93
N GLY A 53 17.64 -21.93 -11.64
CA GLY A 53 19.03 -21.53 -11.74
C GLY A 53 19.16 -20.03 -11.99
N SER A 54 20.35 -19.59 -12.40
CA SER A 54 20.57 -18.17 -12.73
C SER A 54 19.58 -17.72 -13.80
N ARG A 55 18.92 -16.58 -13.63
CA ARG A 55 17.98 -16.00 -14.60
C ARG A 55 18.45 -15.99 -16.06
N GLU A 56 19.76 -15.88 -16.29
CA GLU A 56 20.33 -15.83 -17.65
C GLU A 56 20.29 -17.18 -18.39
N GLY A 57 19.96 -18.29 -17.71
CA GLY A 57 19.88 -19.61 -18.33
C GLY A 57 19.16 -20.71 -17.55
N GLY A 58 18.53 -20.40 -16.42
CA GLY A 58 17.67 -21.31 -15.67
C GLY A 58 16.23 -21.26 -16.16
N ASP A 59 15.51 -22.38 -16.02
CA ASP A 59 14.11 -22.50 -16.38
C ASP A 59 13.21 -21.86 -15.33
N VAL A 60 12.01 -21.45 -15.74
CA VAL A 60 11.02 -20.89 -14.81
C VAL A 60 10.48 -22.00 -13.92
N LEU A 61 10.67 -21.88 -12.60
CA LEU A 61 10.03 -22.75 -11.62
C LEU A 61 8.55 -22.40 -11.45
N PHE A 62 8.25 -21.13 -11.17
CA PHE A 62 6.88 -20.67 -11.01
C PHE A 62 6.73 -19.16 -11.19
N HIS A 63 5.49 -18.77 -11.46
CA HIS A 63 5.01 -17.40 -11.35
C HIS A 63 4.14 -17.25 -10.12
N GLU A 64 4.36 -16.18 -9.39
CA GLU A 64 3.52 -15.76 -8.27
C GLU A 64 2.86 -14.43 -8.61
N SER A 65 1.55 -14.36 -8.44
CA SER A 65 0.77 -13.12 -8.59
C SER A 65 -0.15 -12.94 -7.40
N ALA A 66 -0.18 -11.74 -6.83
CA ALA A 66 -1.16 -11.36 -5.82
C ALA A 66 -1.86 -10.06 -6.20
N ASP A 67 -3.17 -10.01 -5.94
CA ASP A 67 -4.01 -8.84 -6.11
C ASP A 67 -4.83 -8.66 -4.82
N ARG A 68 -4.44 -7.68 -4.01
CA ARG A 68 -4.97 -7.47 -2.66
C ARG A 68 -5.69 -6.13 -2.61
N ARG A 69 -6.93 -6.14 -2.14
CA ARG A 69 -7.65 -4.90 -1.85
C ARG A 69 -7.05 -4.26 -0.61
N ILE A 70 -6.61 -3.01 -0.73
CA ILE A 70 -6.32 -2.20 0.46
C ILE A 70 -7.68 -1.76 0.99
N GLY A 71 -7.93 -1.97 2.28
CA GLY A 71 -9.19 -1.57 2.92
C GLY A 71 -9.27 -0.04 3.11
N PRO A 72 -10.44 0.50 3.46
CA PRO A 72 -10.55 1.86 3.97
C PRO A 72 -9.67 2.05 5.21
N ILE A 73 -9.00 3.20 5.31
CA ILE A 73 -8.12 3.55 6.44
C ILE A 73 -8.73 4.74 7.17
N PHE A 74 -9.06 4.58 8.44
CA PHE A 74 -9.58 5.66 9.27
C PHE A 74 -8.57 6.07 10.32
N ARG A 75 -8.42 7.38 10.54
CA ARG A 75 -7.59 7.92 11.61
C ARG A 75 -8.32 9.05 12.31
N PHE A 76 -8.30 9.02 13.62
CA PHE A 76 -8.82 10.07 14.48
C PHE A 76 -7.69 10.56 15.40
N VAL A 77 -7.50 11.87 15.48
CA VAL A 77 -6.45 12.50 16.28
C VAL A 77 -7.07 13.62 17.09
N VAL A 78 -6.73 13.68 18.38
CA VAL A 78 -7.05 14.80 19.27
C VAL A 78 -5.74 15.31 19.83
N SER A 79 -5.52 16.62 19.76
CA SER A 79 -4.35 17.28 20.31
C SER A 79 -4.74 18.55 21.05
N GLY A 80 -4.01 18.87 22.11
CA GLY A 80 -4.16 20.09 22.89
C GLY A 80 -2.98 20.21 23.84
N ASP A 81 -2.83 21.37 24.45
CA ASP A 81 -1.88 21.57 25.54
C ASP A 81 -2.61 21.21 26.85
N PHE A 82 -2.11 20.19 27.55
CA PHE A 82 -2.63 19.71 28.83
C PHE A 82 -1.54 19.78 29.90
#